data_AF-A0A2V6M348-F1
#
_entry.id   AF-A0A2V6M348-F1
#
_cell.length_a   1.000
_cell.length_b   1.000
_cell.length_c   1.000
_cell.angle_alpha   90.00
_cell.angle_beta   90.00
_cell.angle_gamma   90.00
#
_symmetry.space_group_name_H-M   'P 1'
#
loop_
_entity.id
_entity.type
_entity.pdbx_description
1 polymer ?
#
loop_
_entity_poly.entity_id
_entity_poly.type
_entity_poly.pdbx_seq_one_letter_code
_entity_poly.pdbx_strand_id
1 'polypeptide(L)' 'VNATPVVRYQYHIGAPGAGYYREIINTDAETYGGGNVGNLGGITATGEPWQGREHSLYVNLPPLATVALKKEN' A
#
# COMPACT_ATOMS: atom_id res chain seq x y z
N VAL A 1 -2.71 1.34 -7.53
CA VAL A 1 -2.60 2.62 -8.24
C VAL A 1 -3.75 3.51 -7.80
N ASN A 2 -3.50 4.79 -7.52
CA ASN A 2 -4.54 5.80 -7.33
C ASN A 2 -4.47 6.81 -8.49
N ALA A 3 -5.47 6.80 -9.36
CA ALA A 3 -5.54 7.68 -10.54
C ALA A 3 -6.38 8.95 -10.29
N THR A 4 -6.51 9.38 -9.03
CA THR A 4 -7.22 10.60 -8.64
C THR A 4 -6.35 11.46 -7.72
N PRO A 5 -6.55 12.79 -7.67
CA PRO A 5 -5.73 13.70 -6.85
C PRO A 5 -6.06 13.64 -5.34
N VAL A 6 -6.88 12.69 -4.90
CA VAL A 6 -7.32 12.57 -3.51
C VAL A 6 -6.57 11.43 -2.85
N VAL A 7 -5.92 11.71 -1.71
CA VAL A 7 -5.29 10.68 -0.87
C VAL A 7 -6.35 9.70 -0.36
N ARG A 8 -6.07 8.39 -0.40
CA ARG A 8 -6.93 7.37 0.22
C ARG A 8 -6.18 6.72 1.37
N TYR A 9 -6.48 7.15 2.58
CA TYR A 9 -5.95 6.53 3.79
C TYR A 9 -6.65 5.19 4.05
N GLN A 10 -5.89 4.23 4.58
CA GLN A 10 -6.41 2.93 4.99
C GLN A 10 -7.26 2.24 3.89
N TYR A 11 -6.81 2.34 2.63
CA TYR A 11 -7.50 1.71 1.52
C TYR A 11 -7.29 0.18 1.59
N HIS A 12 -8.40 -0.54 1.68
CA HIS A 12 -8.41 -1.98 1.95
C HIS A 12 -8.23 -2.81 0.68
N ILE A 13 -7.16 -3.63 0.64
CA ILE A 13 -6.84 -4.52 -0.49
C ILE A 13 -6.57 -5.94 0.00
N GLY A 14 -6.92 -6.94 -0.82
CA GLY A 14 -6.60 -8.34 -0.51
C GLY A 14 -5.11 -8.63 -0.64
N ALA A 15 -4.58 -9.46 0.27
CA ALA A 15 -3.18 -9.88 0.29
C ALA A 15 -3.07 -11.39 0.03
N PRO A 16 -2.09 -11.86 -0.75
CA PRO A 16 -1.93 -13.29 -1.07
C PRO A 16 -1.58 -14.17 0.15
N GLY A 17 -1.20 -13.59 1.28
CA GLY A 17 -0.97 -14.32 2.54
C GLY A 17 -0.56 -13.39 3.69
N ALA A 18 -0.47 -13.93 4.90
CA ALA A 18 0.03 -13.24 6.09
C ALA A 18 1.47 -12.73 5.92
N GLY A 19 1.87 -11.77 6.74
CA GLY A 19 3.25 -11.30 6.85
C GLY A 19 3.42 -9.80 6.61
N TYR A 20 4.67 -9.35 6.59
CA TYR A 20 5.02 -7.97 6.31
C TYR A 20 5.22 -7.74 4.81
N TYR A 21 4.62 -6.66 4.30
CA TYR A 21 4.72 -6.21 2.92
C TYR A 21 5.49 -4.91 2.89
N ARG A 22 6.75 -4.97 2.47
CA ARG A 22 7.60 -3.79 2.31
C ARG A 22 7.14 -2.96 1.11
N GLU A 23 7.09 -1.65 1.28
CA GLU A 23 6.91 -0.69 0.20
C GLU A 23 8.20 -0.63 -0.64
N ILE A 24 8.18 -1.24 -1.82
CA ILE A 24 9.35 -1.31 -2.71
C ILE A 24 9.37 -0.18 -3.75
N ILE A 25 8.20 0.40 -4.05
CA ILE A 25 8.05 1.57 -4.91
C ILE A 25 6.94 2.43 -4.30
N ASN A 26 7.20 3.72 -4.22
CA ASN A 26 6.20 4.76 -3.99
C ASN A 26 6.53 5.94 -4.91
N THR A 27 5.72 6.17 -5.95
CA THR A 27 5.97 7.25 -6.90
C THR A 27 5.63 8.64 -6.33
N ASP A 28 5.00 8.72 -5.15
CA ASP A 28 4.78 9.97 -4.42
C ASP A 28 5.92 10.31 -3.45
N ALA A 29 6.98 9.48 -3.36
CA ALA A 29 8.11 9.78 -2.49
C ALA A 29 8.74 11.14 -2.82
N GLU A 30 9.20 11.86 -1.80
CA GLU A 30 9.82 13.19 -1.94
C GLU A 30 11.02 13.17 -2.90
N THR A 31 11.77 12.05 -2.95
CA THR A 31 12.90 11.86 -3.87
C THR A 31 12.50 11.98 -5.34
N TYR A 32 11.23 11.72 -5.67
CA TYR A 32 10.68 11.87 -7.01
C TYR A 32 9.89 13.18 -7.18
N GLY A 33 9.88 14.06 -6.18
CA GLY A 33 9.14 15.31 -6.17
C GLY A 33 7.65 15.17 -5.77
N GLY A 34 7.26 14.04 -5.18
CA GLY A 34 5.90 13.83 -4.68
C GLY A 34 5.67 14.38 -3.27
N GLY A 35 4.45 14.21 -2.75
CA GLY A 35 4.00 14.70 -1.45
C GLY A 35 4.47 13.88 -0.23
N ASN A 36 5.22 12.80 -0.48
CA ASN A 36 5.76 11.87 0.50
C ASN A 36 4.70 11.19 1.39
N VAL A 37 3.46 11.08 0.89
CA VAL A 37 2.47 10.22 1.50
C VAL A 37 2.87 8.78 1.22
N GLY A 38 2.79 7.90 2.22
CA GLY A 38 3.19 6.52 2.05
C GLY A 38 2.89 5.65 3.25
N ASN A 39 3.55 4.49 3.29
CA ASN A 39 3.30 3.46 4.28
C ASN A 39 4.47 3.26 5.25
N LEU A 40 5.33 4.27 5.39
CA LEU A 40 6.44 4.31 6.36
C LEU A 40 7.34 3.05 6.29
N GLY A 41 7.61 2.58 5.07
CA GLY A 41 8.43 1.40 4.80
C GLY A 41 7.64 0.12 4.51
N GLY A 42 6.39 -0.02 4.97
CA GLY A 42 5.57 -1.20 4.68
C GLY A 42 4.48 -1.48 5.69
N ILE A 43 3.72 -2.54 5.47
CA ILE A 43 2.45 -2.83 6.16
C ILE A 43 2.41 -4.31 6.52
N THR A 44 1.95 -4.65 7.72
CA THR A 44 1.65 -6.03 8.10
C THR A 44 0.23 -6.40 7.69
N ALA A 45 0.08 -7.53 6.99
CA ALA A 45 -1.23 -8.03 6.61
C ALA A 45 -2.04 -8.48 7.83
N THR A 46 -3.33 -8.16 7.83
CA THR A 46 -4.29 -8.63 8.84
C THR A 46 -4.88 -9.98 8.43
N GLY A 47 -5.54 -10.67 9.36
CA GLY A 47 -6.34 -11.87 9.08
C GLY A 47 -7.77 -11.56 8.65
N GLU A 48 -8.04 -10.35 8.15
CA GLU A 48 -9.37 -9.93 7.72
C GLU A 48 -9.56 -10.29 6.23
N PRO A 49 -10.52 -11.16 5.87
CA PRO A 49 -10.72 -11.55 4.48
C PRO A 49 -11.20 -10.39 3.61
N TRP A 50 -10.59 -10.21 2.44
CA TRP A 50 -10.98 -9.18 1.48
C TRP A 50 -10.59 -9.56 0.05
N GLN A 51 -11.37 -9.10 -0.95
CA GLN A 51 -11.11 -9.36 -2.37
C GLN A 51 -10.82 -10.84 -2.71
N GLY A 52 -11.52 -11.78 -2.05
CA GLY A 52 -11.33 -13.22 -2.25
C GLY A 52 -10.03 -13.78 -1.69
N ARG A 53 -9.40 -13.10 -0.72
CA ARG A 53 -8.21 -13.55 0.00
C ARG A 53 -8.50 -13.66 1.50
N GLU A 54 -7.77 -14.54 2.20
CA GLU A 54 -7.87 -14.72 3.66
C GLU A 54 -7.19 -13.60 4.46
N HIS A 55 -6.28 -12.86 3.83
CA HIS A 55 -5.54 -11.76 4.42
C HIS A 55 -5.75 -10.48 3.62
N SER A 56 -5.49 -9.34 4.26
CA SER A 56 -5.63 -8.04 3.62
C SER A 56 -4.67 -7.00 4.20
N LEU A 57 -4.58 -5.85 3.53
CA LEU A 57 -3.72 -4.73 3.90
C LEU A 57 -4.55 -3.45 3.91
N TYR A 58 -4.24 -2.57 4.86
CA TYR A 58 -4.73 -1.19 4.89
C TYR A 58 -3.64 -0.26 4.39
N VAL A 59 -3.74 0.14 3.13
CA VAL A 59 -2.70 0.90 2.41
C VAL A 59 -3.06 2.38 2.41
N ASN A 60 -2.15 3.23 2.84
CA ASN A 60 -2.22 4.66 2.51
C ASN A 60 -1.81 4.82 1.04
N LEU A 61 -2.78 5.11 0.18
CA LEU A 61 -2.57 5.34 -1.25
C LEU A 61 -2.41 6.84 -1.52
N PRO A 62 -1.23 7.29 -1.95
CA PRO A 62 -0.99 8.70 -2.27
C PRO A 62 -1.81 9.16 -3.47
N PRO A 63 -1.96 10.49 -3.70
CA PRO A 63 -2.72 11.01 -4.82
C PRO A 63 -1.92 10.83 -6.13
N LEU A 64 -2.59 10.47 -7.23
CA LEU A 64 -1.97 10.31 -8.56
C LEU A 64 -0.70 9.42 -8.57
N ALA A 65 -0.64 8.40 -7.71
CA ALA A 65 0.57 7.61 -7.49
C ALA A 65 0.38 6.11 -7.65
N THR A 66 1.52 5.43 -7.85
CA THR A 66 1.63 3.98 -7.78
C THR A 66 2.47 3.58 -6.56
N VAL A 67 1.90 2.69 -5.75
CA VAL A 67 2.60 1.98 -4.67
C VAL A 67 2.74 0.52 -5.09
N ALA A 68 3.96 -0.02 -4.99
CA ALA A 68 4.22 -1.45 -5.16
C ALA A 68 4.73 -2.02 -3.83
N LEU A 69 4.14 -3.15 -3.44
CA LEU A 69 4.42 -3.84 -2.19
C LEU A 69 5.03 -5.21 -2.50
N LYS A 70 6.05 -5.61 -1.72
CA LYS A 70 6.65 -6.94 -1.77
C LYS A 70 6.52 -7.60 -0.41
N LYS A 71 5.96 -8.81 -0.38
CA LYS A 71 5.99 -9.65 0.82
C LYS A 71 7.43 -10.00 1.16
N GLU A 72 7.86 -9.72 2.39
CA GLU A 72 9.15 -10.17 2.92
C GLU A 72 9.06 -11.66 3.32
N ASN A 73 10.18 -12.37 3.19
CA ASN A 73 10.28 -13.82 3.42
C ASN A 73 10.12 -14.19 4.90
#